data_AF-A0A662M3R3-F1
#
_entry.id   AF-A0A662M3R3-F1
#
_cell.length_a   1.000
_cell.length_b   1.000
_cell.length_c   1.000
_cell.angle_alpha   90.00
_cell.angle_beta   90.00
_cell.angle_gamma   90.00
#
_symmetry.space_group_name_H-M   'P 1'
#
loop_
_entity.id
_entity.type
_entity.pdbx_description
1 polymer ?
#
loop_
_entity_poly.entity_id
_entity_poly.type
_entity_poly.pdbx_seq_one_letter_code
_entity_poly.pdbx_strand_id
1 'polypeptide(L)'
;MVENIIRQTSKKTWYRLSVYINLILFFIVALGITLMYSDFITKTGNEQWISVTRDIAVIAVALALIFYQFFRNLYIIMKRSL
;
A
#
# COMPACT_ATOMS: atom_id res chain seq x y z
N MET A 1 22.45 4.29 16.84
CA MET A 1 21.59 5.35 17.42
C MET A 1 20.11 5.22 17.00
N VAL A 2 19.81 4.71 15.80
CA VAL A 2 18.41 4.47 15.33
C VAL A 2 17.70 3.35 16.11
N GLU A 3 18.42 2.30 16.52
CA GLU A 3 17.84 1.14 17.23
C GLU A 3 17.25 1.47 18.61
N ASN A 4 17.80 2.47 19.31
CA ASN A 4 17.25 2.89 20.62
C ASN A 4 15.96 3.72 20.49
N ILE A 5 15.80 4.47 19.39
CA ILE A 5 14.57 5.24 19.11
C ILE A 5 13.40 4.29 18.80
N ILE A 6 13.69 3.22 18.04
CA ILE A 6 12.70 2.19 17.70
C ILE A 6 12.22 1.45 18.95
N ARG A 7 13.14 1.20 19.90
CA ARG A 7 12.86 0.44 21.12
C ARG A 7 12.09 1.20 22.19
N GLN A 8 12.20 2.54 22.26
CA GLN A 8 11.46 3.38 23.21
C GLN A 8 10.03 3.73 22.74
N THR A 9 9.76 3.59 21.44
CA THR A 9 8.44 3.90 20.91
C THR A 9 7.49 2.75 21.24
N SER A 10 6.49 3.02 22.09
CA SER A 10 5.45 2.06 22.49
C SER A 10 4.92 1.28 21.27
N LYS A 11 4.76 -0.05 21.41
CA LYS A 11 4.18 -0.91 20.36
C LYS A 11 2.87 -0.33 19.79
N LYS A 12 2.09 0.38 20.62
CA LYS A 12 0.83 1.05 20.24
C LYS A 12 1.06 2.17 19.21
N THR A 13 2.13 2.94 19.35
CA THR A 13 2.51 4.02 18.44
C THR A 13 2.96 3.47 17.08
N TRP A 14 3.71 2.36 17.07
CA TRP A 14 4.10 1.67 15.84
C TRP A 14 2.92 1.13 15.03
N TYR A 15 1.91 0.56 15.70
CA TYR A 15 0.70 0.09 15.01
C TYR A 15 -0.09 1.26 14.39
N ARG A 16 -0.24 2.38 15.11
CA ARG A 16 -0.87 3.58 14.54
C ARG A 16 -0.08 4.14 13.36
N LEU A 17 1.25 4.21 13.49
CA LEU A 17 2.13 4.67 12.42
C LEU A 17 2.00 3.78 11.18
N SER A 18 1.95 2.45 11.36
CA SER A 18 1.80 1.51 10.25
C SER A 18 0.44 1.62 9.56
N VAL A 19 -0.62 2.00 10.26
CA VAL A 19 -1.92 2.34 9.66
C VAL A 19 -1.81 3.59 8.78
N TYR A 20 -1.16 4.65 9.25
CA TYR A 20 -0.92 5.86 8.44
C TYR A 20 -0.04 5.58 7.21
N ILE A 21 1.00 4.76 7.36
CA ILE A 21 1.86 4.34 6.25
C ILE A 21 1.04 3.59 5.20
N ASN A 22 0.16 2.67 5.60
CA ASN A 22 -0.72 1.96 4.65
C ASN A 22 -1.69 2.90 3.92
N LEU A 23 -2.21 3.93 4.60
CA LEU A 23 -3.05 4.94 3.97
C LEU A 23 -2.26 5.72 2.89
N ILE A 24 -1.02 6.10 3.19
CA ILE A 24 -0.14 6.78 2.22
C ILE A 24 0.18 5.87 1.04
N LEU A 25 0.52 4.60 1.30
CA LEU A 25 0.78 3.61 0.25
C LEU A 25 -0.45 3.40 -0.66
N PHE A 26 -1.66 3.41 -0.09
CA PHE A 26 -2.89 3.35 -0.87
C PHE A 26 -3.00 4.52 -1.85
N PHE A 27 -2.73 5.76 -1.42
CA PHE A 27 -2.73 6.91 -2.32
C PHE A 27 -1.63 6.84 -3.39
N ILE A 28 -0.46 6.32 -3.07
CA ILE A 28 0.62 6.10 -4.05
C ILE A 28 0.17 5.11 -5.13
N VAL A 29 -0.48 4.02 -4.74
CA VAL A 29 -1.05 3.05 -5.69
C VAL A 29 -2.15 3.69 -6.54
N ALA A 30 -3.03 4.50 -5.94
CA ALA A 30 -4.07 5.23 -6.67
C ALA A 30 -3.50 6.22 -7.71
N LEU A 31 -2.40 6.90 -7.38
CA LEU A 31 -1.67 7.73 -8.34
C LEU A 31 -1.07 6.88 -9.46
N GLY A 32 -0.50 5.72 -9.13
CA GLY A 32 0.01 4.76 -10.11
C GLY A 32 -1.07 4.32 -11.10
N ILE A 33 -2.29 4.00 -10.63
CA ILE A 33 -3.44 3.66 -11.49
C ILE A 33 -3.79 4.82 -12.43
N THR A 34 -3.83 6.06 -11.90
CA THR A 34 -4.17 7.25 -12.70
C THR A 34 -3.15 7.48 -13.83
N LEU A 35 -1.86 7.35 -13.53
CA LEU A 35 -0.79 7.47 -14.52
C LEU A 35 -0.90 6.35 -15.57
N MET A 36 -1.16 5.13 -15.13
CA MET A 36 -1.32 3.97 -16.02
C MET A 36 -2.51 4.13 -16.97
N TYR A 37 -3.62 4.69 -16.50
CA TYR A 37 -4.78 5.00 -17.34
C TYR A 37 -4.47 6.10 -18.37
N SER A 38 -3.74 7.14 -17.98
CA SER A 38 -3.28 8.19 -18.91
C SER A 38 -2.35 7.63 -19.99
N ASP A 39 -1.43 6.74 -19.62
CA ASP A 39 -0.53 6.04 -20.54
C ASP A 39 -1.30 5.10 -21.48
N PHE A 40 -2.39 4.50 -21.00
CA PHE A 40 -3.26 3.66 -21.82
C PHE A 40 -4.06 4.46 -22.85
N ILE A 41 -4.51 5.67 -22.55
CA ILE A 41 -5.24 6.48 -23.54
C ILE A 41 -4.29 6.99 -24.63
N THR A 42 -3.04 7.27 -24.28
CA THR A 42 -2.07 7.93 -25.17
C THR A 42 -1.30 6.97 -26.07
N LYS A 43 -1.16 5.70 -25.67
CA LYS A 43 -0.53 4.68 -26.50
C LYS A 43 -1.59 4.00 -27.39
N THR A 44 -1.22 3.64 -28.60
CA THR A 44 -2.05 2.85 -29.52
C THR A 44 -1.16 1.77 -30.13
N GLY A 45 -1.31 0.52 -29.69
CA GLY A 45 -0.53 -0.59 -30.24
C GLY A 45 -0.87 -1.97 -29.66
N ASN A 46 -0.60 -3.03 -30.42
CA ASN A 46 -0.97 -4.42 -30.07
C ASN A 46 -0.37 -4.94 -28.75
N GLU A 47 0.77 -4.41 -28.30
CA GLU A 47 1.43 -4.85 -27.05
C GLU A 47 0.88 -4.16 -25.79
N GLN A 48 -0.01 -3.20 -25.96
CA GLN A 48 -0.55 -2.37 -24.90
C GLN A 48 -1.34 -3.18 -23.87
N TRP A 49 -2.08 -4.19 -24.32
CA TRP A 49 -2.81 -5.11 -23.44
C TRP A 49 -1.89 -5.92 -22.51
N ILE A 50 -0.70 -6.31 -22.98
CA ILE A 50 0.28 -7.06 -22.18
C ILE A 50 0.90 -6.15 -21.11
N SER A 51 1.26 -4.91 -21.46
CA SER A 51 1.77 -3.95 -20.46
C SER A 51 0.71 -3.64 -19.39
N VAL A 52 -0.52 -3.36 -19.82
CA VAL A 52 -1.64 -3.04 -18.92
C VAL A 52 -1.94 -4.19 -17.96
N THR A 53 -2.03 -5.42 -18.46
CA THR A 53 -2.33 -6.58 -17.62
C THR A 53 -1.23 -6.86 -16.61
N ARG A 54 0.04 -6.71 -16.98
CA ARG A 54 1.18 -6.79 -16.05
C ARG A 54 1.07 -5.72 -14.95
N ASP A 55 0.83 -4.48 -15.34
CA ASP A 55 0.81 -3.36 -14.41
C ASP A 55 -0.40 -3.45 -13.45
N ILE A 56 -1.56 -3.93 -13.93
CA ILE A 56 -2.71 -4.29 -13.09
C ILE A 56 -2.36 -5.41 -12.10
N ALA A 57 -1.65 -6.46 -12.54
CA ALA A 57 -1.25 -7.55 -11.65
C ALA A 57 -0.32 -7.05 -10.53
N VAL A 58 0.62 -6.15 -10.85
CA VAL A 58 1.49 -5.50 -9.86
C VAL A 58 0.69 -4.67 -8.87
N ILE A 59 -0.26 -3.87 -9.35
CA ILE A 59 -1.15 -3.04 -8.50
C ILE A 59 -2.01 -3.93 -7.59
N ALA A 60 -2.55 -5.03 -8.11
CA ALA A 60 -3.37 -5.97 -7.34
C ALA A 60 -2.56 -6.60 -6.20
N VAL A 61 -1.32 -7.03 -6.45
CA VAL A 61 -0.41 -7.56 -5.42
C VAL A 61 -0.06 -6.49 -4.38
N ALA A 62 0.25 -5.26 -4.82
CA ALA A 62 0.54 -4.15 -3.92
C ALA A 62 -0.64 -3.84 -3.00
N LEU A 63 -1.86 -3.76 -3.54
CA LEU A 63 -3.08 -3.57 -2.76
C LEU A 63 -3.32 -4.71 -1.77
N ALA A 64 -3.15 -5.97 -2.20
CA ALA A 64 -3.33 -7.12 -1.32
C ALA A 64 -2.39 -7.07 -0.12
N LEU A 65 -1.12 -6.67 -0.32
CA LEU A 65 -0.15 -6.52 0.76
C LEU A 65 -0.50 -5.34 1.69
N ILE A 66 -0.87 -4.19 1.14
CA ILE A 66 -1.27 -3.00 1.91
C ILE A 66 -2.50 -3.32 2.77
N PHE A 67 -3.54 -3.91 2.17
CA PHE A 67 -4.76 -4.28 2.88
C PHE A 67 -4.51 -5.36 3.93
N TYR A 68 -3.72 -6.39 3.63
CA TYR A 68 -3.35 -7.40 4.61
C TYR A 68 -2.66 -6.78 5.83
N GLN A 69 -1.69 -5.89 5.61
CA GLN A 69 -1.01 -5.18 6.70
C GLN A 69 -1.99 -4.26 7.46
N PHE A 70 -2.88 -3.56 6.75
CA PHE A 70 -3.86 -2.67 7.34
C PHE A 70 -4.84 -3.41 8.26
N PHE A 71 -5.47 -4.48 7.77
CA PHE A 71 -6.40 -5.29 8.57
C PHE A 71 -5.72 -5.98 9.75
N ARG A 72 -4.52 -6.52 9.56
CA ARG A 72 -3.73 -7.11 10.65
C ARG A 72 -3.43 -6.08 11.74
N ASN A 73 -3.04 -4.86 11.36
CA ASN A 73 -2.75 -3.80 12.32
C ASN A 73 -4.01 -3.32 13.04
N LEU A 74 -5.13 -3.16 12.33
CA LEU A 74 -6.42 -2.82 12.93
C LEU A 74 -6.87 -3.88 13.93
N TYR A 75 -6.80 -5.17 13.57
CA TYR A 75 -7.16 -6.28 14.45
C TYR A 75 -6.34 -6.28 15.75
N ILE A 76 -5.03 -6.04 15.66
CA ILE A 76 -4.16 -5.98 16.84
C ILE A 76 -4.50 -4.76 17.72
N ILE A 77 -4.85 -3.62 17.12
CA ILE A 77 -5.30 -2.45 17.87
C ILE A 77 -6.61 -2.75 18.60
N MET A 78 -7.61 -3.32 17.91
CA MET A 78 -8.92 -3.67 18.49
C MET A 78 -8.79 -4.68 19.63
N LYS A 79 -8.02 -5.75 19.45
CA LYS A 79 -7.80 -6.78 20.48
C LYS A 79 -7.12 -6.25 21.74
N ARG A 80 -6.37 -5.14 21.64
CA ARG A 80 -5.68 -4.52 22.80
C ARG A 80 -6.44 -3.34 23.41
N SER A 81 -7.53 -2.89 22.80
CA SER A 81 -8.38 -1.83 23.37
C SER A 81 -9.62 -2.35 24.11
N LEU A 82 -9.99 -3.62 23.88
CA LEU A 82 -10.90 -4.42 24.70
C LEU A 82 -10.14 -5.03 25.88
#